data_AF-A0A532DWF4-F1
#
_entry.id   AF-A0A532DWF4-F1
#
_cell.length_a   1.000
_cell.length_b   1.000
_cell.length_c   1.000
_cell.angle_alpha   90.00
_cell.angle_beta   90.00
_cell.angle_gamma   90.00
#
_symmetry.space_group_name_H-M   'P 1'
#
loop_
_entity.id
_entity.type
_entity.pdbx_description
1 polymer ?
#
loop_
_entity_poly.entity_id
_entity_poly.type
_entity_poly.pdbx_seq_one_letter_code
_entity_poly.pdbx_strand_id
1 'polypeptide(L)'
;MGKKRARPGYLTQYAKHAGISLASASEALRRVGIDYMEPFDFTDADLRRKAARHADRMPLSHPIYGQAGEETAPDKVSPNGADRNDPNFGSFSEAQARERHYKAKLAELEYLELVGQLVRKDKVEEEAFRKWRVARDKMLNLVNRIHNELATETDPIKVKKKLLLEIRQAMESIAVGVDPWKEVA
;
A
#
# COMPACT_ATOMS: atom_id res chain seq x y z
N MET A 1 -13.31 47.59 6.14
CA MET A 1 -12.02 47.51 5.42
C MET A 1 -12.30 47.20 3.95
N GLY A 2 -12.15 48.19 3.06
CA GLY A 2 -12.44 48.01 1.64
C GLY A 2 -11.39 47.12 0.96
N LYS A 3 -11.82 46.01 0.35
CA LYS A 3 -10.97 45.18 -0.51
C LYS A 3 -10.51 46.07 -1.66
N LYS A 4 -9.21 46.39 -1.73
CA LYS A 4 -8.61 47.14 -2.84
C LYS A 4 -9.02 46.42 -4.14
N ARG A 5 -9.65 47.12 -5.08
CA ARG A 5 -9.99 46.56 -6.40
C ARG A 5 -8.69 46.13 -7.05
N ALA A 6 -8.47 44.82 -7.14
CA ALA A 6 -7.28 44.28 -7.76
C ALA A 6 -7.30 44.61 -9.25
N ARG A 7 -6.12 44.89 -9.81
CA ARG A 7 -5.94 45.19 -11.22
C ARG A 7 -5.82 43.85 -11.94
N PRO A 8 -6.81 43.43 -12.73
CA PRO A 8 -6.66 42.21 -13.53
C PRO A 8 -5.53 42.44 -14.54
N GLY A 9 -4.61 41.49 -14.61
CA GLY A 9 -3.46 41.55 -15.50
C GLY A 9 -3.20 40.21 -16.17
N TYR A 10 -2.33 40.23 -17.17
CA TYR A 10 -2.01 39.05 -17.97
C TYR A 10 -0.69 38.41 -17.53
N LEU A 11 -0.44 37.18 -18.00
CA LEU A 11 0.75 36.36 -17.68
C LEU A 11 2.08 37.13 -17.79
N THR A 12 2.28 37.92 -18.84
CA THR A 12 3.53 38.66 -19.09
C THR A 12 3.79 39.75 -18.04
N GLN A 13 2.73 40.41 -17.57
CA GLN A 13 2.78 41.40 -16.51
C GLN A 13 2.98 40.73 -15.15
N TYR A 14 2.36 39.57 -14.93
CA TYR A 14 2.56 38.78 -13.71
C TYR A 14 4.01 38.28 -13.59
N ALA A 15 4.61 37.80 -14.67
CA ALA A 15 6.00 37.35 -14.68
C ALA A 15 6.97 38.48 -14.29
N LYS A 16 6.74 39.71 -14.81
CA LYS A 16 7.50 40.91 -14.42
C LYS A 16 7.25 41.30 -12.95
N HIS A 17 6.01 41.23 -12.48
CA HIS A 17 5.63 41.53 -11.10
C HIS A 17 6.27 40.57 -10.08
N ALA A 18 6.27 39.27 -10.40
CA ALA A 18 6.80 38.21 -9.54
C ALA A 18 8.31 37.97 -9.71
N GLY A 19 8.98 38.70 -10.62
CA GLY A 19 10.42 38.61 -10.87
C GLY A 19 10.89 37.24 -11.38
N ILE A 20 10.04 36.52 -12.11
CA ILE A 20 10.31 35.16 -12.61
C ILE A 20 10.23 35.10 -14.14
N SER A 21 10.85 34.08 -14.73
CA SER A 21 10.76 33.86 -16.18
C SER A 21 9.33 33.54 -16.60
N LEU A 22 8.98 33.87 -17.86
CA LEU A 22 7.63 33.67 -18.39
C LEU A 22 7.19 32.19 -18.34
N ALA A 23 8.11 31.27 -18.62
CA ALA A 23 7.89 29.84 -18.55
C ALA A 23 7.65 29.35 -17.10
N SER A 24 8.41 29.89 -16.14
CA SER A 24 8.21 29.56 -14.72
C SER A 24 6.89 30.14 -14.18
N ALA A 25 6.48 31.32 -14.69
CA ALA A 25 5.20 31.92 -14.34
C ALA A 25 4.02 31.09 -14.85
N SER A 26 4.05 30.61 -16.10
CA SER A 26 2.97 29.79 -16.65
C SER A 26 2.86 28.43 -15.95
N GLU A 27 3.99 27.78 -15.67
CA GLU A 27 4.03 26.51 -14.93
C GLU A 27 3.50 26.69 -13.50
N ALA A 28 3.93 27.75 -12.80
CA ALA A 28 3.47 28.03 -11.45
C ALA A 28 1.96 28.32 -11.37
N LEU A 29 1.41 29.06 -12.34
CA LEU A 29 -0.04 29.36 -12.39
C LEU A 29 -0.87 28.12 -12.72
N ARG A 30 -0.41 27.28 -13.66
CA ARG A 30 -1.04 25.97 -13.94
C ARG A 30 -1.08 25.09 -12.70
N ARG A 31 0.03 25.02 -11.95
CA ARG A 31 0.16 24.21 -10.74
C ARG A 31 -0.83 24.61 -9.63
N VAL A 32 -1.18 25.89 -9.54
CA VAL A 32 -2.15 26.41 -8.57
C VAL A 32 -3.58 26.53 -9.12
N GLY A 33 -3.81 26.04 -10.34
CA GLY A 33 -5.13 26.01 -10.98
C GLY A 33 -5.67 27.38 -11.40
N ILE A 34 -4.79 28.33 -11.73
CA ILE A 34 -5.20 29.62 -12.30
C ILE A 34 -5.08 29.54 -13.82
N ASP A 35 -6.18 29.81 -14.51
CA ASP A 35 -6.15 30.07 -15.95
C ASP A 35 -5.54 31.46 -16.20
N TYR A 36 -4.38 31.47 -16.86
CA TYR A 36 -3.61 32.68 -17.14
C TYR A 36 -3.83 33.21 -18.57
N MET A 37 -4.72 32.55 -19.35
CA MET A 37 -5.18 33.03 -20.65
C MET A 37 -6.19 34.17 -20.50
N GLU A 38 -6.93 34.18 -19.38
CA GLU A 38 -7.81 35.27 -18.99
C GLU A 38 -7.10 36.25 -18.04
N PRO A 39 -7.57 37.51 -17.92
CA PRO A 39 -7.05 38.45 -16.94
C PRO A 39 -7.31 37.94 -15.51
N PHE A 40 -6.25 37.86 -14.70
CA PHE A 40 -6.34 37.34 -13.33
C PHE A 40 -5.74 38.31 -12.30
N ASP A 41 -6.06 38.08 -11.03
CA ASP A 41 -5.57 38.88 -9.91
C ASP A 41 -4.19 38.38 -9.46
N PHE A 42 -3.18 39.25 -9.52
CA PHE A 42 -1.81 38.92 -9.13
C PHE A 42 -1.68 38.64 -7.64
N THR A 43 -2.49 39.30 -6.81
CA THR A 43 -2.46 39.11 -5.35
C THR A 43 -3.03 37.76 -4.95
N ASP A 44 -4.10 37.31 -5.63
CA ASP A 44 -4.65 35.97 -5.47
C ASP A 44 -3.66 34.90 -5.97
N ALA A 45 -3.03 35.14 -7.13
CA ALA A 45 -2.01 34.25 -7.66
C ALA A 45 -0.81 34.05 -6.71
N ASP A 46 -0.30 35.13 -6.13
CA ASP A 46 0.81 35.07 -5.17
C ASP A 46 0.41 34.37 -3.86
N LEU A 47 -0.83 34.56 -3.41
CA LEU A 47 -1.37 33.88 -2.23
C LEU A 47 -1.46 32.38 -2.46
N ARG A 48 -2.04 31.93 -3.59
CA ARG A 48 -2.15 30.50 -3.93
C ARG A 48 -0.78 29.85 -4.15
N ARG A 49 0.15 30.55 -4.80
CA ARG A 49 1.53 30.07 -4.98
C ARG A 49 2.29 29.93 -3.67
N LYS A 50 2.08 30.83 -2.69
CA LYS A 50 2.62 30.68 -1.33
C LYS A 50 1.97 29.52 -0.58
N ALA A 51 0.66 29.36 -0.67
CA ALA A 51 -0.06 28.24 -0.04
C ALA A 51 0.44 26.88 -0.55
N ALA A 52 0.62 26.74 -1.87
CA ALA A 52 1.18 25.52 -2.48
C ALA A 52 2.62 25.23 -2.01
N ARG A 53 3.46 26.26 -1.85
CA ARG A 53 4.83 26.11 -1.33
C ARG A 53 4.88 25.66 0.14
N HIS A 54 3.90 26.05 0.95
CA HIS A 54 3.82 25.62 2.35
C HIS A 54 3.22 24.21 2.50
N ALA A 55 2.34 23.79 1.59
CA ALA A 55 1.85 22.42 1.52
C ALA A 55 2.98 21.43 1.19
N ASP A 56 3.86 21.77 0.24
CA ASP A 56 5.05 20.98 -0.11
C ASP A 56 6.14 20.97 0.99
N ARG A 57 6.04 21.85 1.99
CA ARG A 57 7.04 22.00 3.08
C ARG A 57 6.56 21.44 4.42
N MET A 58 5.50 20.63 4.43
CA MET A 58 5.15 19.83 5.59
C MET A 58 6.32 18.86 5.83
N PRO A 59 7.05 18.95 6.96
CA PRO A 59 8.20 18.10 7.20
C PRO A 59 7.73 16.65 7.15
N LEU A 60 8.44 15.84 6.38
CA LEU A 60 8.28 14.41 6.25
C LEU A 60 8.35 13.76 7.66
N SER A 61 7.26 13.78 8.42
CA SER A 61 7.08 12.86 9.54
C SER A 61 7.20 11.48 8.95
N HIS A 62 8.29 10.78 9.27
CA HIS A 62 8.51 9.42 8.77
C HIS A 62 7.30 8.56 9.15
N PRO A 63 6.55 8.00 8.19
CA PRO A 63 5.55 7.01 8.52
C PRO A 63 6.28 5.72 8.88
N ILE A 64 6.14 5.30 10.13
CA ILE A 64 6.42 3.94 10.54
C ILE A 64 5.31 3.06 9.91
N TYR A 65 5.70 2.25 8.92
CA TYR A 65 4.96 1.16 8.27
C TYR A 65 3.58 1.44 7.62
N GLY A 66 3.50 1.14 6.32
CA GLY A 66 2.34 0.50 5.69
C GLY A 66 1.23 1.41 5.14
N GLN A 67 1.27 1.67 3.83
CA GLN A 67 0.05 1.78 3.02
C GLN A 67 0.34 1.43 1.56
N ALA A 68 -0.60 0.67 0.99
CA ALA A 68 -0.57 0.03 -0.32
C ALA A 68 -0.11 0.98 -1.42
N GLY A 69 0.83 0.52 -2.25
CA GLY A 69 1.15 1.17 -3.50
C GLY A 69 -0.11 1.20 -4.37
N GLU A 70 -0.51 2.39 -4.79
CA GLU A 70 -1.35 2.56 -5.97
C GLU A 70 -0.60 1.96 -7.16
N GLU A 71 -0.99 0.74 -7.52
CA GLU A 71 -0.72 0.14 -8.82
C GLU A 71 -1.39 1.02 -9.88
N THR A 72 -0.65 1.93 -10.51
CA THR A 72 -1.02 2.36 -11.86
C THR A 72 -0.84 1.16 -12.76
N ALA A 73 -1.94 0.46 -13.05
CA ALA A 73 -1.99 -0.63 -14.01
C ALA A 73 -1.31 -0.22 -15.33
N PRO A 74 -0.44 -1.06 -15.92
CA PRO A 74 0.19 -0.71 -17.18
C PRO A 74 -0.84 -0.73 -18.31
N ASP A 75 -0.85 0.35 -19.10
CA ASP A 75 -1.47 0.38 -20.41
C ASP A 75 -1.06 -0.87 -21.20
N LYS A 76 -2.06 -1.58 -21.73
CA LYS A 76 -1.84 -2.73 -22.60
C LYS A 76 -1.25 -2.25 -23.92
N VAL A 77 0.08 -2.20 -24.02
CA VAL A 77 0.75 -2.01 -25.31
C VAL A 77 0.70 -3.34 -26.07
N SER A 78 -0.23 -3.39 -27.02
CA SER A 78 -0.37 -4.46 -28.01
C SER A 78 0.91 -4.60 -28.85
N PRO A 79 1.43 -5.81 -29.09
CA PRO A 79 2.63 -5.99 -29.89
C PRO A 79 2.22 -6.12 -31.36
N ASN A 80 2.07 -4.99 -32.07
CA ASN A 80 2.27 -4.95 -33.54
C ASN A 80 2.16 -3.52 -34.06
N GLY A 81 3.19 -3.09 -34.78
CA GLY A 81 3.19 -1.84 -35.53
C GLY A 81 4.48 -1.06 -35.33
N ALA A 82 5.47 -1.34 -36.18
CA ALA A 82 6.66 -0.51 -36.28
C ALA A 82 6.26 0.88 -36.81
N ASP A 83 6.29 1.89 -35.96
CA ASP A 83 6.46 3.28 -36.40
C ASP A 83 7.65 3.87 -35.65
N ARG A 84 8.69 4.23 -36.42
CA ARG A 84 10.02 4.57 -35.89
C ARG A 84 10.18 6.06 -35.55
N ASN A 85 9.10 6.84 -35.50
CA ASN A 85 9.17 8.29 -35.26
C ASN A 85 7.96 8.84 -34.49
N ASP A 86 7.64 8.30 -33.31
CA ASP A 86 6.75 8.97 -32.36
C ASP A 86 7.61 9.60 -31.23
N PRO A 87 7.63 10.94 -31.06
CA PRO A 87 8.39 11.60 -29.99
C PRO A 87 7.84 11.30 -28.58
N ASN A 88 6.75 10.54 -28.48
CA ASN A 88 6.17 10.08 -27.22
C ASN A 88 6.63 8.66 -26.80
N PHE A 89 7.46 7.99 -27.60
CA PHE A 89 8.17 6.79 -27.16
C PHE A 89 9.37 7.21 -26.31
N GLY A 90 9.28 7.01 -24.99
CA GLY A 90 10.41 7.17 -24.09
C GLY A 90 11.65 6.49 -24.68
N SER A 91 12.78 7.20 -24.63
CA SER A 91 14.04 6.77 -25.25
C SER A 91 14.31 5.28 -25.01
N PHE A 92 14.85 4.57 -26.01
CA PHE A 92 15.29 3.17 -25.86
C PHE A 92 16.14 2.95 -24.59
N SER A 93 16.91 3.96 -24.17
CA SER A 93 17.66 3.95 -22.92
C SER A 93 16.78 3.91 -21.66
N GLU A 94 15.63 4.59 -21.67
CA GLU A 94 14.67 4.58 -20.56
C GLU A 94 13.97 3.22 -20.46
N ALA A 95 13.58 2.62 -21.59
CA ALA A 95 13.02 1.27 -21.61
C ALA A 95 14.03 0.25 -21.06
N GLN A 96 15.30 0.34 -21.50
CA GLN A 96 16.36 -0.53 -21.01
C GLN A 96 16.68 -0.29 -19.52
N ALA A 97 16.62 0.97 -19.06
CA ALA A 97 16.80 1.30 -17.65
C ALA A 97 15.68 0.70 -16.77
N ARG A 98 14.42 0.78 -17.22
CA ARG A 98 13.28 0.17 -16.53
C ARG A 98 13.43 -1.35 -16.46
N GLU A 99 13.80 -2.01 -17.56
CA GLU A 99 14.01 -3.46 -17.58
C GLU A 99 15.10 -3.91 -16.59
N ARG A 100 16.24 -3.21 -16.59
CA ARG A 100 17.34 -3.50 -15.64
C ARG A 100 16.93 -3.28 -14.19
N HIS A 101 16.17 -2.23 -13.92
CA HIS A 101 15.67 -1.95 -12.58
C HIS A 101 14.70 -3.03 -12.08
N TYR A 102 13.78 -3.51 -12.91
CA TYR A 102 12.89 -4.61 -12.53
C TYR A 102 13.64 -5.94 -12.35
N LYS A 103 14.63 -6.21 -13.21
CA LYS A 103 15.52 -7.38 -13.04
C LYS A 103 16.29 -7.34 -11.74
N ALA A 104 16.82 -6.17 -11.35
CA ALA A 104 17.50 -6.01 -10.07
C ALA A 104 16.56 -6.26 -8.88
N LYS A 105 15.33 -5.73 -8.91
CA LYS A 105 14.33 -5.97 -7.86
C LYS A 105 13.89 -7.43 -7.76
N LEU A 106 13.75 -8.12 -8.90
CA LEU A 106 13.42 -9.54 -8.91
C LEU A 106 14.54 -10.36 -8.25
N ALA A 107 15.80 -10.08 -8.61
CA ALA A 107 16.95 -10.75 -8.02
C ALA A 107 17.08 -10.47 -6.51
N GLU A 108 16.72 -9.26 -6.05
CA GLU A 108 16.65 -8.93 -4.63
C GLU A 108 15.58 -9.74 -3.90
N LEU A 109 14.37 -9.85 -4.46
CA LEU A 109 13.29 -10.67 -3.89
C LEU A 109 13.67 -12.16 -3.84
N GLU A 110 14.28 -12.68 -4.90
CA GLU A 110 14.77 -14.07 -4.96
C GLU A 110 15.87 -14.33 -3.92
N TYR A 111 16.82 -13.40 -3.78
CA TYR A 111 17.85 -13.49 -2.74
C TYR A 111 17.24 -13.51 -1.34
N LEU A 112 16.27 -12.63 -1.06
CA LEU A 112 15.61 -12.58 0.24
C LEU A 112 14.74 -13.82 0.51
N GLU A 113 14.16 -14.45 -0.51
CA GLU A 113 13.47 -15.75 -0.40
C GLU A 113 14.48 -16.86 -0.05
N LEU A 114 15.66 -16.88 -0.69
CA LEU A 114 16.72 -17.85 -0.42
C LEU A 114 17.36 -17.71 0.98
N VAL A 115 17.51 -16.48 1.47
CA VAL A 115 17.99 -16.20 2.84
C VAL A 115 16.90 -16.47 3.89
N GLY A 116 15.67 -16.81 3.45
CA GLY A 116 14.56 -17.15 4.33
C GLY A 116 13.91 -15.94 5.01
N GLN A 117 14.18 -14.72 4.54
CA GLN A 117 13.55 -13.50 5.06
C GLN A 117 12.16 -13.27 4.47
N LEU A 118 11.93 -13.76 3.26
CA LEU A 118 10.63 -13.68 2.57
C LEU A 118 10.10 -15.08 2.28
N VAL A 119 8.80 -15.27 2.52
CA VAL A 119 8.06 -16.47 2.11
C VAL A 119 6.91 -16.03 1.22
N ARG A 120 6.63 -16.83 0.19
CA ARG A 120 5.48 -16.59 -0.69
C ARG A 120 4.19 -16.54 0.11
N LYS A 121 3.41 -15.49 -0.12
CA LYS A 121 2.11 -15.26 0.54
C LYS A 121 1.19 -16.47 0.41
N ASP A 122 1.05 -17.02 -0.80
CA ASP A 122 0.14 -18.15 -1.07
C ASP A 122 0.46 -19.37 -0.22
N LYS A 123 1.75 -19.66 0.01
CA LYS A 123 2.19 -20.76 0.86
C LYS A 123 1.82 -20.52 2.32
N VAL A 124 1.97 -19.29 2.81
CA VAL A 124 1.60 -18.93 4.19
C VAL A 124 0.09 -19.05 4.38
N GLU A 125 -0.70 -18.59 3.41
CA GLU A 125 -2.16 -18.69 3.45
C GLU A 125 -2.61 -20.15 3.44
N GLU A 126 -2.10 -20.98 2.52
CA GLU A 126 -2.43 -22.41 2.45
C GLU A 126 -2.09 -23.12 3.77
N GLU A 127 -0.89 -22.89 4.30
CA GLU A 127 -0.45 -23.47 5.56
C GLU A 127 -1.29 -23.01 6.75
N ALA A 128 -1.64 -21.72 6.80
CA ALA A 128 -2.55 -21.19 7.82
C ALA A 128 -3.92 -21.86 7.73
N PHE A 129 -4.52 -21.94 6.53
CA PHE A 129 -5.82 -22.60 6.32
C PHE A 129 -5.79 -24.07 6.72
N ARG A 130 -4.72 -24.79 6.37
CA ARG A 130 -4.51 -26.19 6.75
C ARG A 130 -4.47 -26.33 8.28
N LYS A 131 -3.71 -25.48 8.97
CA LYS A 131 -3.60 -25.50 10.44
C LYS A 131 -4.93 -25.18 11.12
N TRP A 132 -5.68 -24.19 10.63
CA TRP A 132 -7.02 -23.87 11.15
C TRP A 132 -8.01 -25.00 10.97
N ARG A 133 -7.94 -25.72 9.84
CA ARG A 133 -8.77 -26.91 9.60
C ARG A 133 -8.50 -27.98 10.64
N VAL A 134 -7.23 -28.30 10.90
CA VAL A 134 -6.83 -29.27 11.93
C VAL A 134 -7.32 -28.85 13.32
N ALA A 135 -7.20 -27.55 13.66
CA ALA A 135 -7.67 -27.03 14.94
C ALA A 135 -9.19 -27.20 15.10
N ARG A 136 -9.97 -26.86 14.07
CA ARG A 136 -11.43 -27.04 14.07
C ARG A 136 -11.81 -28.50 14.19
N ASP A 137 -11.17 -29.37 13.42
CA ASP A 137 -11.51 -30.79 13.39
C ASP A 137 -11.20 -31.46 14.74
N LYS A 138 -10.10 -31.06 15.42
CA LYS A 138 -9.80 -31.47 16.80
C LYS A 138 -10.87 -31.04 17.80
N MET A 139 -11.36 -29.80 17.70
CA MET A 139 -12.43 -29.30 18.57
C MET A 139 -13.75 -30.03 18.37
N LEU A 140 -14.10 -30.40 17.13
CA LEU A 140 -15.31 -31.20 16.86
C LEU A 140 -15.16 -32.63 17.36
N ASN A 141 -13.96 -33.21 17.21
CA ASN A 141 -13.68 -34.56 17.70
C ASN A 141 -13.76 -34.66 19.24
N LEU A 142 -13.46 -33.55 19.94
CA LEU A 142 -13.64 -33.45 21.39
C LEU A 142 -15.06 -33.82 21.81
N VAL A 143 -16.06 -33.23 21.16
CA VAL A 143 -17.48 -33.44 21.46
C VAL A 143 -17.84 -34.91 21.23
N ASN A 144 -17.38 -35.50 20.14
CA ASN A 144 -17.60 -36.91 19.83
C ASN A 144 -16.96 -37.84 20.85
N ARG A 145 -15.88 -37.45 21.53
CA ARG A 145 -15.27 -38.27 22.58
C ARG A 145 -16.05 -38.20 23.90
N ILE A 146 -16.49 -37.01 24.29
CA ILE A 146 -17.01 -36.78 25.65
C ILE A 146 -18.54 -36.86 25.76
N HIS A 147 -19.29 -36.81 24.65
CA HIS A 147 -20.75 -36.73 24.68
C HIS A 147 -21.42 -37.85 25.49
N ASN A 148 -20.98 -39.11 25.33
CA ASN A 148 -21.55 -40.26 26.05
C ASN A 148 -21.29 -40.20 27.55
N GLU A 149 -20.09 -39.77 27.94
CA GLU A 149 -19.71 -39.61 29.34
C GLU A 149 -20.45 -38.45 29.99
N LEU A 150 -20.67 -37.37 29.25
CA LEU A 150 -21.47 -36.22 29.70
C LEU A 150 -22.95 -36.56 29.81
N ALA A 151 -23.49 -37.40 28.93
CA ALA A 151 -24.90 -37.82 28.96
C ALA A 151 -25.24 -38.65 30.20
N THR A 152 -24.23 -39.33 30.77
CA THR A 152 -24.39 -40.16 31.98
C THR A 152 -24.20 -39.36 33.27
N GLU A 153 -23.45 -38.26 33.22
CA GLU A 153 -23.11 -37.46 34.40
C GLU A 153 -24.27 -36.52 34.77
N THR A 154 -24.73 -36.59 36.03
CA THR A 154 -25.85 -35.76 36.54
C THR A 154 -25.37 -34.54 37.31
N ASP A 155 -24.12 -34.53 37.81
CA ASP A 155 -23.56 -33.42 38.57
C ASP A 155 -22.99 -32.31 37.66
N PRO A 156 -23.58 -31.10 37.66
CA PRO A 156 -23.16 -30.00 36.78
C PRO A 156 -21.72 -29.53 37.05
N ILE A 157 -21.19 -29.68 38.27
CA ILE A 157 -19.84 -29.25 38.63
C ILE A 157 -18.81 -30.18 37.98
N LYS A 158 -19.07 -31.50 38.00
CA LYS A 158 -18.22 -32.50 37.35
C LYS A 158 -18.27 -32.35 35.83
N VAL A 159 -19.45 -32.14 35.25
CA VAL A 159 -19.62 -31.85 33.81
C VAL A 159 -18.75 -30.67 33.39
N LYS A 160 -18.86 -29.53 34.09
CA LYS A 160 -18.07 -28.32 33.80
C LYS A 160 -16.56 -28.58 33.93
N LYS A 161 -16.13 -29.25 34.99
CA LYS A 161 -14.70 -29.56 35.22
C LYS A 161 -14.14 -30.43 34.10
N LYS A 162 -14.89 -31.45 33.67
CA LYS A 162 -14.49 -32.38 32.62
C LYS A 162 -14.40 -31.67 31.26
N LEU A 163 -15.42 -30.89 30.91
CA LEU A 163 -15.41 -30.05 29.71
C LEU A 163 -14.19 -29.12 29.65
N LEU A 164 -13.89 -28.42 30.75
CA LEU A 164 -12.75 -27.50 30.79
C LEU A 164 -11.40 -28.21 30.67
N LEU A 165 -11.24 -29.39 31.29
CA LEU A 165 -10.03 -30.18 31.18
C LEU A 165 -9.80 -30.62 29.72
N GLU A 166 -10.86 -31.13 29.10
CA GLU A 166 -10.86 -31.65 27.74
C GLU A 166 -10.58 -30.55 26.70
N ILE A 167 -11.21 -29.38 26.85
CA ILE A 167 -10.93 -28.21 26.00
C ILE A 167 -9.47 -27.77 26.14
N ARG A 168 -8.92 -27.73 27.37
CA ARG A 168 -7.51 -27.39 27.59
C ARG A 168 -6.58 -28.37 26.90
N GLN A 169 -6.82 -29.68 27.05
CA GLN A 169 -6.01 -30.70 26.37
C GLN A 169 -6.08 -30.58 24.84
N ALA A 170 -7.27 -30.31 24.30
CA ALA A 170 -7.43 -30.09 22.86
C ALA A 170 -6.61 -28.87 22.39
N MET A 171 -6.69 -27.75 23.13
CA MET A 171 -5.94 -26.53 22.83
C MET A 171 -4.43 -26.72 22.99
N GLU A 172 -3.96 -27.40 24.03
CA GLU A 172 -2.54 -27.74 24.22
C GLU A 172 -2.03 -28.62 23.08
N SER A 173 -2.82 -29.60 22.63
CA SER A 173 -2.45 -30.45 21.49
C SER A 173 -2.34 -29.67 20.18
N ILE A 174 -3.04 -28.55 20.05
CA ILE A 174 -2.94 -27.65 18.90
C ILE A 174 -1.69 -26.78 19.09
N ALA A 175 -1.50 -26.19 20.27
CA ALA A 175 -0.37 -25.32 20.58
C ALA A 175 1.00 -26.03 20.44
N VAL A 176 1.14 -27.26 20.93
CA VAL A 176 2.40 -28.04 20.81
C VAL A 176 2.70 -28.42 19.36
N GLY A 177 1.68 -28.58 18.51
CA GLY A 177 1.84 -28.75 17.07
C GLY A 177 2.02 -27.43 16.29
N VAL A 178 1.93 -26.29 16.98
CA VAL A 178 2.08 -24.94 16.43
C VAL A 178 3.35 -24.34 17.05
N ASP A 179 4.50 -24.92 16.73
CA ASP A 179 5.79 -24.24 16.85
C ASP A 179 6.05 -23.56 15.48
N PRO A 180 5.66 -22.28 15.28
CA PRO A 180 5.72 -21.63 13.97
C PRO A 180 7.14 -21.49 13.40
N TRP A 181 8.17 -21.77 14.19
CA TRP A 181 9.58 -21.48 13.87
C TRP A 181 10.50 -22.70 13.86
N LYS A 182 10.01 -23.93 14.14
CA LYS A 182 10.86 -25.13 14.19
C LYS A 182 10.99 -25.90 12.87
N GLU A 183 10.13 -25.65 11.89
CA GLU A 183 10.17 -26.37 10.60
C GLU A 183 10.93 -25.61 9.49
N VAL A 184 11.49 -24.43 9.79
CA VAL A 184 12.14 -23.54 8.79
C VAL A 184 13.65 -23.38 9.03
N ALA A 185 14.25 -24.24 9.85
CA ALA A 185 15.70 -24.33 10.07
C ALA A 185 16.18 -25.74 9.71
#